data_AF-A0A7Y2CHT7-F1
#
_entry.id   AF-A0A7Y2CHT7-F1
#
_cell.length_a   1.000
_cell.length_b   1.000
_cell.length_c   1.000
_cell.angle_alpha   90.00
_cell.angle_beta   90.00
_cell.angle_gamma   90.00
#
_symmetry.space_group_name_H-M   'P 1'
#
loop_
_entity.id
_entity.type
_entity.pdbx_description
1 polymer ?
#
loop_
_entity_poly.entity_id
_entity_poly.type
_entity_poly.pdbx_seq_one_letter_code
_entity_poly.pdbx_strand_id
1 'polypeptide(L)'
;MTLENIYYIGQTIAVIALIISLIFVGIQVRQSKQQTEQANRLAKAQLSEATWIAIGNFQVDWYSTPERSKFMARALLSEAPLEDHEKLRFNINLTTLFSAIELSATLKEQDLFNEALYGRNERTIAAYFKVPRVQKWWTNVGRQYFTSPFRDTVDDIARQTQRASVEKLVAKAGQGDGADQGRSFDSEGNSA
;
A
#
# COMPACT_ATOMS: atom_id res chain seq x y z
N MET A 1 -9.51 37.06 68.09
CA MET A 1 -9.64 36.68 66.66
C MET A 1 -11.08 36.97 66.26
N THR A 2 -11.30 37.83 65.27
CA THR A 2 -12.63 38.17 64.76
C THR A 2 -13.11 37.08 63.79
N LEU A 3 -14.43 36.90 63.66
CA LEU A 3 -15.08 35.98 62.70
C LEU A 3 -14.55 36.14 61.26
N GLU A 4 -14.15 37.36 60.91
CA GLU A 4 -13.50 37.70 59.63
C GLU A 4 -12.20 36.94 59.39
N ASN A 5 -11.32 36.80 60.38
CA ASN A 5 -10.03 36.12 60.20
C ASN A 5 -10.19 34.62 59.92
N ILE A 6 -11.24 33.99 60.47
CA ILE A 6 -11.56 32.58 60.20
C ILE A 6 -12.05 32.41 58.76
N TYR A 7 -12.82 33.38 58.24
CA TYR A 7 -13.31 33.38 56.86
C TYR A 7 -12.17 33.47 55.84
N TYR A 8 -11.19 34.36 56.06
CA TYR A 8 -10.02 34.49 55.20
C TYR A 8 -9.15 33.22 55.15
N ILE A 9 -9.01 32.52 56.28
CA ILE A 9 -8.29 31.23 56.34
C ILE A 9 -9.03 30.17 55.51
N GLY A 10 -10.35 30.05 55.67
CA GLY A 10 -11.17 29.11 54.90
C GLY A 10 -11.10 29.34 53.39
N GLN A 11 -11.18 30.60 52.95
CA GLN A 11 -11.06 30.96 51.54
C GLN A 11 -9.66 30.65 50.98
N THR A 12 -8.61 30.90 51.75
CA THR A 12 -7.23 30.57 51.35
C THR A 12 -7.04 29.07 51.15
N ILE A 13 -7.54 28.26 52.10
CA ILE A 13 -7.48 26.79 51.99
C ILE A 13 -8.27 26.30 50.77
N ALA A 14 -9.46 26.86 50.51
CA ALA A 14 -10.27 26.50 49.36
C ALA A 14 -9.57 26.80 48.02
N VAL A 15 -8.92 27.97 47.91
CA VAL A 15 -8.13 28.33 46.71
C VAL A 15 -6.95 27.38 46.53
N ILE A 16 -6.22 27.06 47.61
CA ILE A 16 -5.10 26.11 47.55
C ILE A 16 -5.59 24.71 47.12
N ALA A 17 -6.69 24.22 47.69
CA ALA A 17 -7.27 22.94 47.31
C ALA A 17 -7.71 22.92 45.83
N LEU A 18 -8.28 24.01 45.33
CA LEU A 18 -8.66 24.17 43.93
C LEU A 18 -7.43 24.14 43.00
N ILE A 19 -6.35 24.84 43.36
CA ILE A 19 -5.09 24.84 42.59
C ILE A 19 -4.50 23.43 42.55
N ILE A 20 -4.43 22.73 43.69
CA ILE A 20 -3.93 21.35 43.75
C ILE A 20 -4.79 20.41 42.90
N SER A 21 -6.13 20.56 42.96
CA SER A 21 -7.05 19.79 42.13
C SER A 21 -6.81 20.02 40.64
N LEU A 22 -6.63 21.27 40.21
CA LEU A 22 -6.32 21.60 38.81
C LEU A 22 -4.97 21.02 38.35
N ILE A 23 -3.95 21.04 39.22
CA ILE A 23 -2.65 20.42 38.92
C ILE A 23 -2.82 18.91 38.71
N PHE A 24 -3.57 18.25 39.59
CA PHE A 24 -3.81 16.81 39.50
C PHE A 24 -4.55 16.44 38.20
N VAL A 25 -5.61 17.18 37.85
CA VAL A 25 -6.33 17.00 36.58
C VAL A 25 -5.41 17.24 35.38
N GLY A 26 -4.56 18.27 35.44
CA GLY A 26 -3.58 18.55 34.38
C GLY A 26 -2.58 17.40 34.17
N ILE A 27 -2.09 16.79 35.26
CA ILE A 27 -1.22 15.61 35.21
C ILE A 27 -1.99 14.40 34.66
N GLN A 28 -3.22 14.16 35.13
CA GLN A 28 -4.05 13.05 34.69
C GLN A 28 -4.35 13.11 33.18
N VAL A 29 -4.67 14.30 32.66
CA VAL A 29 -4.91 14.51 31.23
C VAL A 29 -3.64 14.26 30.41
N ARG A 30 -2.47 14.69 30.90
CA ARG A 30 -1.18 14.41 30.22
C ARG A 30 -0.88 12.91 30.17
N GLN A 31 -1.06 12.22 31.30
CA GLN A 31 -0.86 10.76 31.37
C GLN A 31 -1.83 10.02 30.45
N SER A 32 -3.11 10.41 30.44
CA SER A 32 -4.13 9.82 29.57
C SER A 32 -3.77 10.02 28.09
N LYS A 33 -3.35 11.22 27.68
CA LYS A 33 -2.88 11.48 26.31
C LYS A 33 -1.71 10.59 25.91
N GLN A 34 -0.70 10.46 26.78
CA GLN A 34 0.46 9.60 26.52
C GLN A 34 0.06 8.13 26.38
N GLN A 35 -0.84 7.63 27.23
CA GLN A 35 -1.35 6.26 27.13
C GLN A 35 -2.13 6.03 25.84
N THR A 36 -2.98 6.97 25.44
CA THR A 36 -3.72 6.89 24.16
C THR A 36 -2.77 6.91 22.97
N GLU A 37 -1.75 7.77 22.96
CA GLU A 37 -0.75 7.80 21.90
C GLU A 37 0.04 6.49 21.80
N GLN A 38 0.44 5.92 22.93
CA GLN A 38 1.13 4.63 22.96
C GLN A 38 0.22 3.49 22.47
N ALA A 39 -1.04 3.47 22.91
CA ALA A 39 -2.02 2.49 22.46
C ALA A 39 -2.26 2.58 20.94
N ASN A 40 -2.37 3.79 20.39
CA ASN A 40 -2.52 3.99 18.95
C ASN A 40 -1.27 3.52 18.18
N ARG A 41 -0.06 3.84 18.67
CA ARG A 41 1.18 3.36 18.05
C ARG A 41 1.27 1.84 18.05
N LEU A 42 0.89 1.20 19.16
CA LEU A 42 0.87 -0.25 19.27
C LEU A 42 -0.17 -0.87 18.34
N ALA A 43 -1.39 -0.33 18.31
CA ALA A 43 -2.44 -0.78 17.40
C ALA A 43 -2.00 -0.66 15.93
N LYS A 44 -1.39 0.48 15.56
CA LYS A 44 -0.85 0.70 14.22
C LYS A 44 0.22 -0.33 13.87
N ALA A 45 1.14 -0.63 14.78
CA ALA A 45 2.17 -1.65 14.56
C ALA A 45 1.56 -3.04 14.38
N GLN A 46 0.66 -3.44 15.27
CA GLN A 46 0.00 -4.76 15.25
C GLN A 46 -0.85 -4.97 13.99
N LEU A 47 -1.68 -3.99 13.62
CA LEU A 47 -2.54 -4.08 12.44
C LEU A 47 -1.72 -4.08 11.15
N SER A 48 -0.65 -3.30 11.11
CA SER A 48 0.30 -3.30 10.00
C SER A 48 1.00 -4.64 9.85
N GLU A 49 1.49 -5.20 10.95
CA GLU A 49 2.16 -6.51 10.98
C GLU A 49 1.20 -7.64 10.59
N ALA A 50 0.00 -7.68 11.16
CA ALA A 50 -1.00 -8.70 10.85
C ALA A 50 -1.39 -8.71 9.37
N THR A 51 -1.61 -7.52 8.79
CA THR A 51 -1.92 -7.39 7.35
C THR A 51 -0.73 -7.78 6.49
N TRP A 52 0.48 -7.38 6.88
CA TRP A 52 1.72 -7.76 6.20
C TRP A 52 1.91 -9.27 6.15
N ILE A 53 1.72 -9.95 7.29
CA ILE A 53 1.77 -11.40 7.40
C ILE A 53 0.67 -12.05 6.55
N ALA A 54 -0.55 -11.52 6.57
CA ALA A 54 -1.66 -12.07 5.78
C ALA A 54 -1.37 -12.02 4.26
N ILE A 55 -0.89 -10.87 3.75
CA ILE A 55 -0.48 -10.72 2.35
C ILE A 55 0.71 -11.65 2.03
N GLY A 56 1.69 -11.73 2.92
CA GLY A 56 2.87 -12.59 2.76
C GLY A 56 2.50 -14.07 2.69
N ASN A 57 1.67 -14.56 3.62
CA ASN A 57 1.19 -15.94 3.66
C ASN A 57 0.41 -16.28 2.40
N PHE A 58 -0.41 -15.35 1.92
CA PHE A 58 -1.16 -15.54 0.68
C PHE A 58 -0.23 -15.68 -0.53
N GLN A 59 0.81 -14.85 -0.62
CA GLN A 59 1.82 -14.99 -1.67
C GLN A 59 2.62 -16.28 -1.55
N VAL A 60 2.98 -16.73 -0.35
CA VAL A 60 3.65 -18.02 -0.15
C VAL A 60 2.74 -19.17 -0.57
N ASP A 61 1.46 -19.13 -0.23
CA ASP A 61 0.47 -20.16 -0.56
C ASP A 61 0.27 -20.35 -2.08
N TRP A 62 0.45 -19.28 -2.86
CA TRP A 62 0.43 -19.33 -4.33
C TRP A 62 1.54 -20.19 -4.93
N TYR A 63 2.67 -20.34 -4.23
CA TYR A 63 3.85 -21.08 -4.69
C TYR A 63 4.18 -22.28 -3.79
N SER A 64 3.28 -22.67 -2.89
CA SER A 64 3.53 -23.71 -1.88
C SER A 64 3.63 -25.12 -2.44
N THR A 65 3.06 -25.38 -3.63
CA THR A 65 3.20 -26.66 -4.34
C THR A 65 3.64 -26.44 -5.79
N PRO A 66 4.28 -27.44 -6.44
CA PRO A 66 4.67 -27.35 -7.84
C PRO A 66 3.49 -27.02 -8.78
N GLU A 67 2.31 -27.58 -8.53
CA GLU A 67 1.11 -27.35 -9.32
C GLU A 67 0.62 -25.90 -9.19
N ARG A 68 0.61 -25.35 -7.97
CA ARG A 68 0.20 -23.96 -7.75
C ARG A 68 1.21 -22.98 -8.35
N SER A 69 2.50 -23.24 -8.16
CA SER A 69 3.56 -22.43 -8.74
C SER A 69 3.51 -22.43 -10.26
N LYS A 70 3.36 -23.60 -10.89
CA LYS A 70 3.21 -23.73 -12.36
C LYS A 70 1.99 -22.98 -12.87
N PHE A 71 0.86 -23.10 -12.17
CA PHE A 71 -0.35 -22.34 -12.51
C PHE A 71 -0.12 -20.83 -12.42
N MET A 72 0.42 -20.32 -11.30
CA MET A 72 0.62 -18.89 -11.10
C MET A 72 1.67 -18.30 -12.05
N ALA A 73 2.76 -19.03 -12.31
CA ALA A 73 3.74 -18.66 -13.32
C ALA A 73 3.10 -18.57 -14.71
N ARG A 74 2.26 -19.55 -15.10
CA ARG A 74 1.51 -19.50 -16.36
C ARG A 74 0.51 -18.33 -16.37
N ALA A 75 -0.25 -18.15 -15.31
CA ALA A 75 -1.28 -17.11 -15.25
C ALA A 75 -0.70 -15.69 -15.30
N LEU A 76 0.45 -15.45 -14.66
CA LEU A 76 1.07 -14.13 -14.55
C LEU A 76 2.10 -13.83 -15.65
N LEU A 77 2.82 -14.85 -16.14
CA LEU A 77 3.96 -14.65 -17.04
C LEU A 77 3.73 -15.20 -18.45
N SER A 78 2.72 -16.05 -18.66
CA SER A 78 2.44 -16.65 -19.96
C SER A 78 1.20 -16.04 -20.63
N GLU A 79 1.28 -15.95 -21.96
CA GLU A 79 0.16 -15.56 -22.81
C GLU A 79 -0.81 -16.72 -23.11
N ALA A 80 -0.44 -17.96 -22.73
CA ALA A 80 -1.29 -19.13 -22.94
C ALA A 80 -2.69 -18.90 -22.34
N PRO A 81 -3.77 -19.30 -23.05
CA PRO A 81 -5.11 -19.19 -22.51
C PRO A 81 -5.24 -20.06 -21.25
N LEU A 82 -6.00 -19.55 -20.28
CA LEU A 82 -6.38 -20.32 -19.08
C LEU A 82 -7.67 -21.06 -19.36
N GLU A 83 -7.80 -22.27 -18.84
CA GLU A 83 -9.06 -23.01 -18.85
C GLU A 83 -10.10 -22.34 -17.94
N ASP A 84 -11.38 -22.69 -18.05
CA ASP A 84 -12.43 -21.99 -17.31
C ASP A 84 -12.29 -22.11 -15.78
N HIS A 85 -11.92 -23.30 -15.29
CA HIS A 85 -11.65 -23.52 -13.87
C HIS A 85 -10.42 -22.73 -13.39
N GLU A 86 -9.44 -22.51 -14.28
CA GLU A 86 -8.25 -21.73 -14.02
C GLU A 86 -8.52 -20.23 -13.99
N LYS A 87 -9.43 -19.73 -14.84
CA LYS A 87 -9.90 -18.34 -14.80
C LYS A 87 -10.59 -18.04 -13.46
N LEU A 88 -11.45 -18.96 -12.98
CA LEU A 88 -12.08 -18.81 -11.67
C LEU A 88 -11.03 -18.74 -10.56
N ARG A 89 -10.04 -19.65 -10.58
CA ARG A 89 -8.95 -19.67 -9.61
C ARG A 89 -8.12 -18.38 -9.65
N PHE A 90 -7.82 -17.88 -10.85
CA PHE A 90 -7.12 -16.60 -11.03
C PHE A 90 -7.94 -15.43 -10.47
N ASN A 91 -9.25 -15.40 -10.74
CA ASN A 91 -10.16 -14.37 -10.24
C ASN A 91 -10.21 -14.35 -8.70
N ILE A 92 -10.38 -15.53 -8.07
CA ILE A 92 -10.39 -15.65 -6.61
C ILE A 92 -9.04 -15.18 -6.04
N ASN A 93 -7.94 -15.63 -6.64
CA ASN A 93 -6.61 -15.25 -6.18
C ASN A 93 -6.38 -13.74 -6.20
N LEU A 94 -6.64 -13.08 -7.34
CA LEU A 94 -6.46 -11.63 -7.44
C LEU A 94 -7.44 -10.85 -6.56
N THR A 95 -8.69 -11.30 -6.45
CA THR A 95 -9.67 -10.66 -5.58
C THR A 95 -9.19 -10.68 -4.13
N THR A 96 -8.77 -11.85 -3.62
CA THR A 96 -8.26 -11.98 -2.26
C THR A 96 -7.02 -11.13 -2.00
N LEU A 97 -6.06 -11.10 -2.94
CA LEU A 97 -4.87 -10.22 -2.80
C LEU A 97 -5.28 -8.75 -2.71
N PHE A 98 -6.14 -8.30 -3.61
CA PHE A 98 -6.54 -6.90 -3.69
C PHE A 98 -7.43 -6.51 -2.51
N SER A 99 -8.26 -7.42 -1.96
CA SER A 99 -9.04 -7.17 -0.75
C SER A 99 -8.15 -6.98 0.48
N ALA A 100 -7.04 -7.74 0.59
CA ALA A 100 -6.07 -7.53 1.65
C ALA A 100 -5.36 -6.17 1.52
N ILE A 101 -5.12 -5.71 0.29
CA ILE A 101 -4.57 -4.38 0.05
C ILE A 101 -5.61 -3.28 0.30
N GLU A 102 -6.87 -3.48 -0.06
CA GLU A 102 -7.97 -2.55 0.25
C GLU A 102 -8.12 -2.37 1.76
N LEU A 103 -8.04 -3.46 2.53
CA LEU A 103 -8.03 -3.36 4.00
C LEU A 103 -6.89 -2.45 4.49
N SER A 104 -5.70 -2.56 3.90
CA SER A 104 -4.59 -1.67 4.25
C SER A 104 -4.85 -0.19 3.89
N ALA A 105 -5.63 0.08 2.84
CA ALA A 105 -6.05 1.43 2.46
C ALA A 105 -7.01 2.00 3.51
N THR A 106 -8.04 1.24 3.88
CA THR A 106 -8.99 1.63 4.93
C THR A 106 -8.31 1.88 6.27
N LEU A 107 -7.35 1.02 6.65
CA LEU A 107 -6.59 1.20 7.88
C LEU A 107 -5.65 2.42 7.81
N LYS A 108 -5.10 2.76 6.64
CA LYS A 108 -4.30 3.97 6.45
C LYS A 108 -5.12 5.23 6.66
N GLU A 109 -6.34 5.28 6.11
CA GLU A 109 -7.26 6.43 6.29
C GLU A 109 -7.57 6.71 7.77
N GLN A 110 -7.51 5.68 8.62
CA GLN A 110 -7.72 5.76 10.06
C GLN A 110 -6.44 6.02 10.86
N ASP A 111 -5.30 6.26 10.20
CA ASP A 111 -3.95 6.33 10.80
C ASP A 111 -3.52 5.05 11.55
N LEU A 112 -4.18 3.93 11.26
CA LEU A 112 -3.92 2.62 11.87
C LEU A 112 -3.01 1.74 11.00
N PHE A 113 -2.49 2.26 9.88
CA PHE A 113 -1.58 1.54 9.01
C PHE A 113 -0.29 2.31 8.74
N ASN A 114 0.84 1.60 8.71
CA ASN A 114 2.12 2.17 8.38
C ASN A 114 2.15 2.65 6.91
N GLU A 115 2.44 3.93 6.71
CA GLU A 115 2.44 4.56 5.39
C GLU A 115 3.49 3.97 4.44
N ALA A 116 4.67 3.60 4.95
CA ALA A 116 5.72 2.99 4.13
C ALA A 116 5.31 1.58 3.63
N LEU A 117 4.59 0.82 4.46
CA LEU A 117 4.00 -0.47 4.06
C LEU A 117 2.87 -0.27 3.05
N TYR A 118 2.04 0.77 3.21
CA TYR A 118 1.03 1.09 2.22
C TYR A 118 1.65 1.43 0.86
N GLY A 119 2.69 2.27 0.83
CA GLY A 119 3.39 2.59 -0.41
C GLY A 119 4.04 1.37 -1.07
N ARG A 120 4.41 0.34 -0.28
CA ARG A 120 4.82 -0.96 -0.84
C ARG A 120 3.66 -1.69 -1.51
N ASN A 121 2.46 -1.64 -0.94
CA ASN A 121 1.28 -2.25 -1.52
C ASN A 121 0.90 -1.58 -2.85
N GLU A 122 0.99 -0.25 -2.95
CA GLU A 122 0.79 0.48 -4.20
C GLU A 122 1.80 0.05 -5.27
N ARG A 123 3.10 -0.07 -4.92
CA ARG A 123 4.12 -0.60 -5.83
C ARG A 123 3.86 -2.05 -6.24
N THR A 124 3.27 -2.84 -5.35
CA THR A 124 2.88 -4.22 -5.65
C THR A 124 1.75 -4.25 -6.67
N ILE A 125 0.70 -3.43 -6.50
CA ILE A 125 -0.35 -3.25 -7.49
C ILE A 125 0.25 -2.83 -8.84
N ALA A 126 1.11 -1.81 -8.85
CA ALA A 126 1.78 -1.34 -10.06
C ALA A 126 2.57 -2.45 -10.77
N ALA A 127 3.22 -3.34 -10.02
CA ALA A 127 3.91 -4.50 -10.58
C ALA A 127 2.94 -5.50 -11.23
N TYR A 128 1.81 -5.81 -10.59
CA TYR A 128 0.78 -6.68 -11.19
C TYR A 128 0.14 -6.06 -12.43
N PHE A 129 -0.05 -4.73 -12.48
CA PHE A 129 -0.55 -4.04 -13.66
C PHE A 129 0.42 -4.02 -14.84
N LYS A 130 1.66 -4.49 -14.71
CA LYS A 130 2.53 -4.78 -15.87
C LYS A 130 2.11 -6.05 -16.60
N VAL A 131 1.30 -6.91 -15.97
CA VAL A 131 0.77 -8.14 -16.56
C VAL A 131 -0.54 -7.84 -17.30
N PRO A 132 -0.62 -8.02 -18.64
CA PRO A 132 -1.83 -7.71 -19.42
C PRO A 132 -3.08 -8.44 -18.92
N ARG A 133 -2.92 -9.67 -18.41
CA ARG A 133 -4.03 -10.46 -17.86
C ARG A 133 -4.65 -9.80 -16.63
N VAL A 134 -3.84 -9.20 -15.76
CA VAL A 134 -4.32 -8.47 -14.57
C VAL A 134 -5.09 -7.22 -14.99
N GLN A 135 -4.57 -6.46 -15.96
CA GLN A 135 -5.26 -5.27 -16.48
C GLN A 135 -6.65 -5.62 -17.05
N LYS A 136 -6.72 -6.67 -17.86
CA LYS A 136 -7.98 -7.19 -18.42
C LYS A 136 -8.93 -7.66 -17.32
N TRP A 137 -8.41 -8.41 -16.34
CA TRP A 137 -9.21 -8.84 -15.19
C TRP A 137 -9.79 -7.66 -14.42
N TRP A 138 -8.98 -6.67 -14.08
CA TRP A 138 -9.42 -5.48 -13.35
C TRP A 138 -10.56 -4.76 -14.07
N THR A 139 -10.38 -4.52 -15.36
CA THR A 139 -11.35 -3.79 -16.20
C THR A 139 -12.68 -4.56 -16.34
N ASN A 140 -12.62 -5.87 -16.53
CA ASN A 140 -13.79 -6.68 -16.87
C ASN A 140 -14.55 -7.21 -15.66
N VAL A 141 -13.85 -7.48 -14.56
CA VAL A 141 -14.41 -8.21 -13.41
C VAL A 141 -13.95 -7.59 -12.10
N GLY A 142 -12.65 -7.33 -11.93
CA GLY A 142 -12.06 -6.95 -10.64
C GLY A 142 -12.70 -5.70 -10.01
N ARG A 143 -12.93 -4.64 -10.78
CA ARG A 143 -13.49 -3.37 -10.28
C ARG A 143 -14.78 -3.53 -9.47
N GLN A 144 -15.64 -4.50 -9.81
CA GLN A 144 -16.95 -4.63 -9.16
C GLN A 144 -16.90 -5.09 -7.70
N TYR A 145 -15.77 -5.64 -7.25
CA TYR A 145 -15.64 -6.19 -5.90
C TYR A 145 -15.17 -5.17 -4.85
N PHE A 146 -14.76 -3.98 -5.27
CA PHE A 146 -14.06 -3.03 -4.40
C PHE A 146 -14.82 -1.72 -4.20
N THR A 147 -14.52 -1.05 -3.09
CA THR A 147 -15.07 0.27 -2.75
C THR A 147 -14.65 1.35 -3.77
N SER A 148 -15.39 2.46 -3.83
CA SER A 148 -15.04 3.56 -4.76
C SER A 148 -13.63 4.13 -4.50
N PRO A 149 -13.25 4.47 -3.25
CA PRO A 149 -11.94 5.07 -3.00
C PRO A 149 -10.77 4.16 -3.42
N PHE A 150 -10.90 2.86 -3.16
CA PHE A 150 -9.88 1.91 -3.55
C PHE A 150 -9.83 1.72 -5.07
N ARG A 151 -10.98 1.67 -5.75
CA ARG A 151 -11.04 1.62 -7.22
C ARG A 151 -10.32 2.79 -7.85
N ASP A 152 -10.56 4.00 -7.36
CA ASP A 152 -9.96 5.21 -7.90
C ASP A 152 -8.43 5.19 -7.74
N THR A 153 -7.96 4.74 -6.57
CA THR A 153 -6.52 4.54 -6.31
C THR A 153 -5.90 3.52 -7.27
N VAL A 154 -6.54 2.37 -7.47
CA VAL A 154 -6.04 1.33 -8.39
C VAL A 154 -6.07 1.82 -9.84
N ASP A 155 -7.13 2.53 -10.24
CA ASP A 155 -7.26 3.11 -11.59
C ASP A 155 -6.17 4.16 -11.85
N ASP A 156 -5.80 4.96 -10.85
CA ASP A 156 -4.67 5.89 -10.94
C ASP A 156 -3.33 5.17 -11.12
N ILE A 157 -3.08 4.13 -10.33
CA ILE A 157 -1.87 3.31 -10.45
C ILE A 157 -1.81 2.65 -11.83
N ALA A 158 -2.94 2.16 -12.34
CA ALA A 158 -3.04 1.57 -13.67
C ALA A 158 -2.67 2.58 -14.76
N ARG A 159 -3.24 3.79 -14.69
CA ARG A 159 -2.94 4.90 -15.63
C ARG A 159 -1.45 5.27 -15.61
N GLN A 160 -0.86 5.42 -14.42
CA GLN A 160 0.56 5.76 -14.27
C GLN A 160 1.47 4.67 -14.85
N THR A 161 1.15 3.41 -14.59
CA THR A 161 1.92 2.26 -15.10
C THR A 161 1.89 2.20 -16.64
N GLN A 162 0.74 2.50 -17.24
CA GLN A 162 0.61 2.55 -18.69
C GLN A 162 1.42 3.69 -19.31
N ARG A 163 1.35 4.90 -18.75
CA ARG A 163 2.15 6.06 -19.21
C ARG A 163 3.65 5.77 -19.18
N ALA A 164 4.15 5.25 -18.05
CA ALA A 164 5.56 4.91 -17.90
C ALA A 164 6.02 3.82 -18.89
N SER A 165 5.11 2.92 -19.30
CA SER A 165 5.41 1.89 -20.30
C SER A 165 5.51 2.50 -21.71
N VAL A 166 4.62 3.44 -22.07
CA VAL A 166 4.66 4.16 -23.34
C VAL A 166 5.92 5.01 -23.46
N GLU A 167 6.26 5.78 -22.43
CA GLU A 167 7.47 6.61 -22.41
C GLU A 167 8.74 5.80 -22.66
N LYS A 168 8.85 4.60 -22.04
CA LYS A 168 9.98 3.70 -22.28
C LYS A 168 10.06 3.20 -23.72
N LEU A 169 8.92 2.92 -24.34
CA LEU A 169 8.88 2.50 -25.74
C LEU A 169 9.30 3.64 -26.68
N VAL A 170 8.83 4.86 -26.43
CA VAL A 170 9.22 6.06 -27.19
C VAL A 170 10.71 6.36 -27.03
N ALA A 171 11.24 6.31 -25.81
CA ALA A 171 12.67 6.50 -25.56
C ALA A 171 13.55 5.44 -26.26
N LYS A 172 13.10 4.18 -26.29
CA LYS A 172 13.79 3.10 -27.00
C LYS A 172 13.75 3.29 -28.52
N ALA A 173 12.63 3.74 -29.09
CA ALA A 173 12.51 4.02 -30.51
C ALA A 173 13.41 5.20 -30.95
N GLY A 174 13.52 6.24 -30.12
CA GLY A 174 14.40 7.39 -30.40
C GLY A 174 15.91 7.11 -30.32
N GLN A 175 16.33 6.04 -29.63
CA GLN A 175 17.74 5.61 -29.59
C GLN A 175 18.14 4.68 -30.74
N GLY A 176 17.19 4.08 -31.45
CA GLY A 176 17.46 3.14 -32.55
C GLY A 176 17.82 3.79 -33.88
N ASP A 177 17.45 5.06 -34.09
CA ASP A 177 17.55 5.74 -35.39
C ASP A 177 18.91 6.46 -35.62
N GLY A 178 19.80 6.44 -34.62
CA GLY A 178 21.11 7.12 -34.67
C GLY A 178 22.32 6.22 -34.86
N ALA A 179 22.15 4.89 -34.93
CA ALA A 179 23.28 3.94 -34.90
C ALA A 179 23.67 3.34 -36.27
N ASP A 180 22.96 3.65 -37.36
CA ASP A 180 23.15 3.00 -38.67
C ASP A 180 23.60 3.95 -39.82
N GLN A 181 24.18 5.12 -39.49
CA GLN A 181 24.74 6.05 -40.50
C GLN A 181 26.29 6.08 -40.53
N GLY A 182 26.97 5.12 -39.90
CA GLY A 182 28.43 5.17 -39.67
C GLY A 182 29.25 3.98 -40.16
N ARG A 183 28.81 3.23 -41.18
CA ARG A 183 29.68 2.27 -41.90
C ARG A 183 29.56 2.48 -43.40
N SER A 184 30.10 3.61 -43.88
CA SER A 184 30.45 3.72 -45.29
C SER A 184 31.63 2.78 -45.56
N PHE A 185 31.38 1.80 -46.44
CA PHE A 185 32.29 1.28 -47.45
C PHE A 185 33.70 1.87 -47.44
N ASP A 186 34.66 1.09 -46.96
CA ASP A 186 36.03 1.12 -47.50
C ASP A 186 36.21 -0.17 -48.30
N SER A 187 35.92 -0.07 -49.60
CA SER A 187 36.35 -1.03 -50.61
C SER A 187 37.65 -0.51 -51.24
N GLU A 188 38.79 -0.90 -50.68
CA GLU A 188 40.06 -0.96 -51.39
C GLU A 188 40.49 -2.44 -51.30
N GLY A 189 40.46 -3.21 -52.38
CA GLY A 189 41.32 -2.99 -53.54
C GLY A 189 42.68 -3.60 -53.24
N ASN A 190 42.82 -4.93 -53.29
CA ASN A 190 44.14 -5.55 -53.33
C ASN A 190 44.16 -6.67 -54.38
N SER A 191 44.76 -6.33 -55.52
CA SER A 191 45.20 -7.24 -56.57
C SER A 191 46.63 -7.68 -56.26
N ALA A 192 46.84 -8.99 -56.13
CA ALA A 192 48.07 -9.70 -56.51
C ALA A 192 47.78 -11.20 -56.56
#